data_AF-A0A4V2Y2H6-F1
#
_entry.id   AF-A0A4V2Y2H6-F1
#
_cell.length_a   1.000
_cell.length_b   1.000
_cell.length_c   1.000
_cell.angle_alpha   90.00
_cell.angle_beta   90.00
_cell.angle_gamma   90.00
#
_symmetry.space_group_name_H-M   'P 1'
#
loop_
_entity.id
_entity.type
_entity.pdbx_description
1 polymer ?
#
loop_
_entity_poly.entity_id
_entity_poly.type
_entity_poly.pdbx_seq_one_letter_code
_entity_poly.pdbx_strand_id
1 'polypeptide(L)'
;MLQQIIASIPYEVLAAPGDELKTDQLADWLRQIFGPLFLVIVSIVAIFFLFTREITRFVQFILLAIGIGVVFYVPNIIETTAKAIATALGVDVT
;
A
#
# COMPACT_ATOMS: atom_id res chain seq x y z
N MET A 1 17.29 -10.91 68.30
CA MET A 1 16.25 -9.89 68.57
C MET A 1 15.78 -9.16 67.32
N LEU A 2 16.67 -8.64 66.44
CA LEU A 2 16.28 -7.98 65.17
C LEU A 2 15.74 -8.93 64.08
N GLN A 3 16.20 -10.18 64.05
CA GLN A 3 15.75 -11.17 63.05
C GLN A 3 14.29 -11.59 63.23
N GLN A 4 13.73 -11.51 64.44
CA GLN A 4 12.33 -11.86 64.69
C GLN A 4 11.35 -10.78 64.21
N ILE A 5 11.80 -9.53 64.12
CA ILE A 5 10.98 -8.40 63.65
C ILE A 5 10.79 -8.48 62.13
N ILE A 6 11.81 -8.92 61.39
CA ILE A 6 11.75 -9.07 59.93
C ILE A 6 10.83 -10.24 59.54
N ALA A 7 10.81 -11.31 60.34
CA ALA A 7 9.95 -12.47 60.12
C ALA A 7 8.46 -12.22 60.46
N SER A 8 8.15 -11.16 61.21
CA SER A 8 6.77 -10.79 61.60
C SER A 8 6.12 -9.75 60.70
N ILE A 9 6.82 -9.27 59.67
CA ILE A 9 6.19 -8.39 58.67
C ILE A 9 5.29 -9.27 57.82
N PRO A 10 3.95 -9.07 57.84
CA PRO A 10 3.06 -9.82 56.98
C PRO A 10 3.48 -9.61 55.53
N TYR A 11 3.60 -10.69 54.76
CA TYR A 11 4.05 -10.66 53.36
C TYR A 11 3.16 -9.76 52.49
N GLU A 12 1.93 -9.51 52.93
CA GLU A 12 0.96 -8.57 52.34
C GLU A 12 1.42 -7.10 52.41
N VAL A 13 2.28 -6.73 53.36
CA VAL A 13 2.83 -5.37 53.50
C VAL A 13 4.11 -5.19 52.65
N LEU A 14 4.79 -6.28 52.27
CA LEU A 14 5.94 -6.25 51.35
C LEU A 14 5.52 -6.25 49.88
N ALA A 15 4.32 -6.75 49.58
CA ALA A 15 3.68 -6.55 48.29
C ALA A 15 3.02 -5.17 48.29
N ALA A 16 3.78 -4.12 47.94
CA ALA A 16 3.19 -2.84 47.61
C ALA A 16 2.10 -3.09 46.53
N PRO A 17 0.81 -2.78 46.80
CA PRO A 17 -0.23 -2.89 45.80
C PRO A 17 -0.09 -1.69 44.88
N GLY A 18 0.86 -1.76 43.95
CA GLY A 18 1.32 -0.53 43.30
C GLY A 18 1.94 -0.68 41.93
N ASP A 19 1.95 -1.87 41.32
CA ASP A 19 2.43 -2.00 39.95
C ASP A 19 1.77 -3.18 39.21
N GLU A 20 0.43 -3.26 39.29
CA GLU A 20 -0.29 -3.90 38.18
C GLU A 20 0.06 -3.09 36.93
N LEU A 21 0.79 -3.72 35.99
CA LEU A 21 1.16 -3.13 34.71
C LEU A 21 -0.06 -2.41 34.14
N LYS A 22 0.00 -1.07 34.08
CA LYS A 22 -1.10 -0.22 33.62
C LYS A 22 -1.32 -0.40 32.13
N THR A 23 -1.93 -1.52 31.74
CA THR A 23 -2.27 -1.85 30.35
C THR A 23 -3.21 -0.81 29.75
N ASP A 24 -4.07 -0.20 30.57
CA ASP A 24 -4.97 0.87 30.14
C ASP A 24 -4.20 2.11 29.69
N GLN A 25 -3.16 2.49 30.43
CA GLN A 25 -2.33 3.64 30.11
C GLN A 25 -1.50 3.41 28.84
N LEU A 26 -1.04 2.18 28.62
CA LEU A 26 -0.36 1.80 27.38
C LEU A 26 -1.33 1.79 26.18
N ALA A 27 -2.55 1.29 26.37
CA ALA A 27 -3.57 1.25 25.32
C ALA A 27 -4.01 2.66 24.91
N ASP A 28 -4.18 3.58 25.86
CA ASP A 28 -4.53 4.97 25.59
C ASP A 28 -3.40 5.72 24.88
N TRP A 29 -2.15 5.52 25.32
CA TRP A 29 -0.97 6.05 24.64
C TRP A 29 -0.88 5.53 23.19
N LEU A 30 -1.08 4.23 22.99
CA LEU A 30 -1.03 3.62 21.66
C LEU A 30 -2.15 4.14 20.77
N ARG A 31 -3.38 4.30 21.27
CA ARG A 31 -4.50 4.86 20.49
C ARG A 31 -4.28 6.31 20.11
N GLN A 32 -3.74 7.12 21.01
CA GLN A 32 -3.49 8.55 20.77
C GLN A 32 -2.46 8.78 19.65
N ILE A 33 -1.52 7.86 19.47
CA ILE A 33 -0.48 7.95 18.45
C ILE A 33 -0.90 7.20 17.17
N PHE A 34 -1.31 5.94 17.31
CA PHE A 34 -1.55 5.05 16.19
C PHE A 34 -2.82 5.39 15.44
N GLY A 35 -3.86 5.88 16.13
CA GLY A 35 -5.13 6.28 15.51
C GLY A 35 -4.95 7.41 14.48
N PRO A 36 -4.43 8.58 14.88
CA PRO A 36 -4.22 9.69 13.96
C PRO A 36 -3.23 9.37 12.83
N LEU A 37 -2.11 8.71 13.14
CA LEU A 37 -1.11 8.37 12.12
C LEU A 37 -1.65 7.40 11.07
N PHE A 38 -2.38 6.37 11.50
CA PHE A 38 -3.01 5.41 10.60
C PHE A 38 -4.01 6.10 9.67
N LEU A 39 -4.89 6.95 10.20
CA LEU A 39 -5.88 7.67 9.41
C LEU A 39 -5.24 8.59 8.37
N VAL A 40 -4.18 9.32 8.73
CA VAL A 40 -3.47 10.20 7.79
C VAL A 40 -2.86 9.37 6.65
N ILE A 41 -2.12 8.30 6.96
CA ILE A 41 -1.47 7.47 5.94
C ILE A 41 -2.52 6.82 5.04
N VAL A 42 -3.56 6.20 5.63
CA VAL A 42 -4.64 5.55 4.87
C VAL A 42 -5.40 6.56 4.02
N SER A 43 -5.61 7.79 4.49
CA SER A 43 -6.28 8.83 3.69
C SER A 43 -5.48 9.18 2.43
N ILE A 44 -4.15 9.33 2.55
CA ILE A 44 -3.27 9.61 1.42
C ILE A 44 -3.30 8.42 0.45
N VAL A 45 -3.10 7.21 0.96
CA VAL A 45 -3.15 5.98 0.14
C VAL A 45 -4.50 5.82 -0.55
N ALA A 46 -5.61 6.11 0.13
CA ALA A 46 -6.95 6.05 -0.43
C ALA A 46 -7.14 7.06 -1.56
N ILE A 47 -6.66 8.30 -1.40
CA ILE A 47 -6.68 9.33 -2.45
C ILE A 47 -5.86 8.87 -3.66
N PHE A 48 -4.62 8.43 -3.43
CA PHE A 48 -3.76 7.90 -4.50
C PHE A 48 -4.40 6.70 -5.20
N PHE A 49 -5.00 5.79 -4.46
CA PHE A 49 -5.70 4.63 -5.01
C PHE A 49 -6.89 5.04 -5.88
N LEU A 50 -7.70 6.00 -5.41
CA LEU A 50 -8.85 6.53 -6.13
C LEU A 50 -8.42 7.13 -7.48
N PHE A 51 -7.38 7.97 -7.47
CA PHE A 51 -6.85 8.57 -8.70
C PHE A 51 -6.14 7.54 -9.59
N THR A 52 -5.36 6.64 -9.03
CA THR A 52 -4.61 5.64 -9.82
C THR A 52 -5.55 4.74 -10.61
N ARG A 53 -6.68 4.31 -10.03
CA ARG A 53 -7.65 3.44 -10.71
C ARG A 53 -8.30 4.11 -11.92
N GLU A 54 -8.64 5.38 -11.81
CA GLU A 54 -9.29 6.12 -12.91
C GLU A 54 -8.28 6.60 -13.96
N ILE A 55 -7.11 7.06 -13.52
CA ILE A 55 -6.05 7.55 -14.41
C ILE A 55 -5.44 6.41 -15.24
N THR A 56 -5.24 5.21 -14.66
CA THR A 56 -4.72 4.07 -15.43
C THR A 56 -5.66 3.67 -16.57
N ARG A 57 -6.98 3.67 -16.34
CA ARG A 57 -7.99 3.45 -17.40
C ARG A 57 -7.93 4.55 -18.46
N PHE A 58 -7.79 5.81 -18.05
CA PHE A 58 -7.67 6.94 -18.98
C PHE A 58 -6.40 6.86 -19.84
N VAL A 59 -5.26 6.51 -19.22
CA VAL A 59 -3.99 6.31 -19.92
C VAL A 59 -4.10 5.18 -20.94
N GLN A 60 -4.79 4.08 -20.62
CA GLN A 60 -5.05 3.01 -21.59
C GLN A 60 -5.79 3.51 -22.83
N PHE A 61 -6.82 4.36 -22.65
CA PHE A 61 -7.53 4.97 -23.77
C PHE A 61 -6.64 5.89 -24.61
N ILE A 62 -5.82 6.73 -23.96
CA ILE A 62 -4.87 7.60 -24.67
C ILE A 62 -3.87 6.77 -25.46
N LEU A 63 -3.27 5.74 -24.84
CA LEU A 63 -2.30 4.88 -25.51
C LEU A 63 -2.92 4.17 -26.71
N LEU A 64 -4.15 3.68 -26.57
CA LEU A 64 -4.87 3.06 -27.69
C LEU A 64 -5.13 4.06 -28.82
N ALA A 65 -5.60 5.26 -28.48
CA ALA A 65 -5.86 6.31 -29.46
C ALA A 65 -4.58 6.73 -30.21
N ILE A 66 -3.48 6.90 -29.49
CA ILE A 66 -2.16 7.18 -30.09
C ILE A 66 -1.72 6.01 -30.96
N GLY A 67 -1.86 4.76 -30.50
CA GLY A 67 -1.49 3.57 -31.27
C GLY A 67 -2.24 3.47 -32.60
N ILE A 68 -3.56 3.68 -32.58
CA ILE A 68 -4.38 3.74 -33.80
C ILE A 68 -3.92 4.92 -34.68
N GLY A 69 -3.72 6.10 -34.09
CA GLY A 69 -3.20 7.26 -34.82
C GLY A 69 -1.90 6.95 -35.55
N VAL A 70 -0.94 6.31 -34.88
CA VAL A 70 0.34 5.92 -35.47
C VAL A 70 0.16 4.91 -36.61
N VAL A 71 -0.61 3.85 -36.39
CA VAL A 71 -0.81 2.79 -37.40
C VAL A 71 -1.44 3.34 -38.69
N PHE A 72 -2.41 4.24 -38.56
CA PHE A 72 -3.18 4.71 -39.72
C PHE A 72 -2.64 5.99 -40.35
N TYR A 73 -1.95 6.86 -39.60
CA TYR A 73 -1.48 8.16 -40.11
C TYR A 73 0.02 8.25 -40.37
N VAL A 74 0.85 7.35 -39.81
CA VAL A 74 2.28 7.36 -40.12
C VAL A 74 2.49 6.67 -41.47
N PRO A 75 3.17 7.32 -42.42
CA PRO A 75 3.42 6.75 -43.73
C PRO A 75 4.24 5.45 -43.61
N ASN A 76 3.99 4.52 -44.53
CA ASN A 76 4.67 3.22 -44.65
C ASN A 76 4.36 2.20 -43.54
N ILE A 77 3.67 2.55 -42.44
CA ILE A 77 3.33 1.57 -41.40
C ILE A 77 2.36 0.51 -41.92
N ILE A 78 1.31 0.92 -42.62
CA ILE A 78 0.33 0.01 -43.21
C ILE A 78 1.00 -0.90 -44.25
N GLU A 79 1.84 -0.34 -45.11
CA GLU A 79 2.55 -1.09 -46.14
C GLU A 79 3.51 -2.12 -45.55
N THR A 80 4.32 -1.71 -44.57
CA THR A 80 5.27 -2.60 -43.89
C THR A 80 4.54 -3.72 -43.14
N THR A 81 3.44 -3.40 -42.46
CA THR A 81 2.61 -4.39 -41.76
C THR A 81 1.98 -5.38 -42.73
N ALA A 82 1.44 -4.89 -43.86
CA ALA A 82 0.84 -5.72 -44.89
C ALA A 82 1.88 -6.65 -45.54
N LYS A 83 3.06 -6.13 -45.89
CA LYS A 83 4.18 -6.92 -46.40
C LYS A 83 4.61 -7.98 -45.40
N ALA A 84 4.78 -7.62 -44.12
CA ALA A 84 5.16 -8.56 -43.07
C ALA A 84 4.14 -9.70 -42.90
N ILE A 85 2.83 -9.37 -42.91
CA ILE A 85 1.77 -10.37 -42.83
C ILE A 85 1.78 -11.27 -44.07
N ALA A 86 1.87 -10.69 -45.26
CA ALA A 86 1.87 -11.45 -46.51
C ALA A 86 3.09 -12.39 -46.60
N THR A 87 4.29 -11.93 -46.23
CA THR A 87 5.48 -12.78 -46.12
C THR A 87 5.31 -13.89 -45.08
N ALA A 88 4.74 -13.59 -43.90
CA ALA A 88 4.46 -14.59 -42.87
C ALA A 88 3.44 -15.65 -43.32
N LEU A 89 2.54 -15.28 -44.22
CA LEU A 89 1.55 -16.18 -44.85
C LEU A 89 2.11 -16.90 -46.09
N GLY A 90 3.39 -16.70 -46.44
CA GLY A 90 4.04 -17.36 -47.57
C GLY A 90 3.69 -16.75 -48.93
N VAL A 91 3.14 -15.53 -48.96
CA VAL A 91 2.91 -14.75 -50.17
C VAL A 91 4.16 -13.92 -50.45
N ASP A 92 4.76 -14.13 -51.62
CA ASP A 92 5.91 -13.36 -52.06
C ASP A 92 5.46 -11.97 -52.53
N VAL A 93 5.89 -10.94 -51.79
CA VAL A 93 5.50 -9.54 -52.03
C VAL A 93 6.75 -8.82 -52.53
N THR A 94 6.84 -8.66 -53.86
CA THR A 94 7.90 -7.91 -54.54
C THR A 94 7.64 -6.41 -54.52
#